data_AF-W3VAN4-F1
#
_entry.id   AF-W3VAN4-F1
#
_cell.length_a   1.000
_cell.length_b   1.000
_cell.length_c   1.000
_cell.angle_alpha   90.00
_cell.angle_beta   90.00
_cell.angle_gamma   90.00
#
_symmetry.space_group_name_H-M   'P 1'
#
loop_
_entity.id
_entity.type
_entity.pdbx_description
1 polymer ?
#
loop_
_entity_poly.entity_id
_entity_poly.type
_entity_poly.pdbx_seq_one_letter_code
_entity_poly.pdbx_strand_id
1 'polypeptide(L)'
;MPDIKPGEQLQQQRAEVSQRVTQEGSWIRQTDQIINESSMHREVRADTETRNVVAPETTIQATDKTTVLGTSTLLAGAVQQISDGDYSVATSSNFVASVGKEANVEVGQKLIEKIGLLKQSIAGARQEIIAPVVWVGSQQINVMTLMLETLDVVKALAEQIAAHTHHNTGTPENASAIRNTAYKSDGLKQKYSPVIG
;
A
#
# COMPACT_ATOMS: atom_id res chain seq x y z
N MET A 1 53.30 -27.21 24.04
CA MET A 1 52.17 -26.66 24.82
C MET A 1 51.76 -25.34 24.17
N PRO A 2 50.45 -24.97 24.18
CA PRO A 2 50.04 -23.66 23.70
C PRO A 2 50.73 -22.55 24.51
N ASP A 3 51.06 -21.46 23.84
CA ASP A 3 51.71 -20.30 24.46
C ASP A 3 50.66 -19.49 25.24
N ILE A 4 50.72 -19.59 26.58
CA ILE A 4 49.80 -18.95 27.52
C ILE A 4 50.63 -17.99 28.38
N LYS A 5 50.26 -16.71 28.39
CA LYS A 5 50.95 -15.69 29.20
C LYS A 5 50.45 -15.73 30.65
N PRO A 6 51.25 -15.27 31.62
CA PRO A 6 50.79 -15.07 32.99
C PRO A 6 49.52 -14.20 33.02
N GLY A 7 48.46 -14.69 33.67
CA GLY A 7 47.16 -14.00 33.78
C GLY A 7 46.11 -14.39 32.73
N GLU A 8 46.46 -15.20 31.74
CA GLU A 8 45.49 -15.74 30.77
C GLU A 8 44.91 -17.09 31.22
N GLN A 9 43.69 -17.39 30.78
CA GLN A 9 43.08 -18.70 30.92
C GLN A 9 42.73 -19.25 29.54
N LEU A 10 43.19 -20.46 29.22
CA LEU A 10 42.90 -21.15 27.95
C LEU A 10 42.38 -22.56 28.22
N GLN A 11 41.16 -22.84 27.77
CA GLN A 11 40.60 -24.19 27.65
C GLN A 11 40.62 -24.58 26.18
N GLN A 12 41.37 -25.63 25.82
CA GLN A 12 41.59 -26.00 24.43
C GLN A 12 41.50 -27.52 24.21
N GLN A 13 40.80 -27.92 23.15
CA GLN A 13 40.75 -29.30 22.65
C GLN A 13 41.67 -29.47 21.41
N ARG A 14 41.58 -28.54 20.46
CA ARG A 14 42.46 -28.40 19.28
C ARG A 14 42.57 -26.91 18.87
N ALA A 15 43.35 -26.59 17.84
CA ALA A 15 43.60 -25.21 17.43
C ALA A 15 42.30 -24.42 17.15
N GLU A 16 41.33 -25.05 16.50
CA GLU A 16 40.06 -24.47 16.07
C GLU A 16 38.96 -24.50 17.15
N VAL A 17 39.21 -25.16 18.29
CA VAL A 17 38.22 -25.37 19.36
C VAL A 17 38.82 -24.93 20.69
N SER A 18 38.48 -23.72 21.11
CA SER A 18 39.02 -23.11 22.33
C SER A 18 38.10 -22.08 22.97
N GLN A 19 38.32 -21.87 24.28
CA GLN A 19 37.82 -20.72 25.01
C GLN A 19 39.01 -20.06 25.71
N ARG A 20 39.19 -18.75 25.48
CA ARG A 20 40.29 -17.97 26.03
C ARG A 20 39.78 -16.72 26.72
N VAL A 21 40.33 -16.45 27.90
CA VAL A 21 40.29 -15.14 28.55
C VAL A 21 41.69 -14.53 28.46
N THR A 22 41.78 -13.34 27.83
CA THR A 22 43.04 -12.61 27.67
C THR A 22 43.44 -11.87 28.95
N GLN A 23 44.66 -11.34 28.98
CA GLN A 23 45.16 -10.58 30.12
C GLN A 23 44.31 -9.32 30.40
N GLU A 24 43.81 -8.66 29.35
CA GLU A 24 42.89 -7.52 29.49
C GLU A 24 41.42 -7.92 29.78
N GLY A 25 41.11 -9.22 29.86
CA GLY A 25 39.79 -9.73 30.24
C GLY A 25 38.84 -10.02 29.06
N SER A 26 39.33 -9.96 27.81
CA SER A 26 38.54 -10.30 26.62
C SER A 26 38.21 -11.79 26.59
N TRP A 27 36.96 -12.14 26.29
CA TRP A 27 36.53 -13.52 26.08
C TRP A 27 36.50 -13.86 24.59
N ILE A 28 37.14 -14.98 24.23
CA ILE A 28 37.14 -15.52 22.86
C ILE A 28 36.64 -16.96 22.93
N ARG A 29 35.58 -17.26 22.18
CA ARG A 29 35.04 -18.62 22.01
C ARG A 29 35.09 -19.00 20.54
N GLN A 30 35.79 -20.08 20.22
CA GLN A 30 35.94 -20.57 18.86
C GLN A 30 35.64 -22.07 18.79
N THR A 31 34.94 -22.47 17.73
CA THR A 31 34.66 -23.87 17.42
C THR A 31 34.40 -24.02 15.93
N ASP A 32 34.79 -25.16 15.36
CA ASP A 32 34.45 -25.63 14.02
C ASP A 32 33.23 -26.58 14.04
N GLN A 33 32.61 -26.75 15.20
CA GLN A 33 31.43 -27.57 15.45
C GLN A 33 30.26 -26.72 16.01
N ILE A 34 29.20 -27.38 16.45
CA ILE A 34 27.97 -26.76 16.93
C ILE A 34 28.16 -26.05 18.28
N ILE A 35 27.56 -24.87 18.41
CA ILE A 35 27.29 -24.22 19.69
C ILE A 35 25.80 -24.44 20.03
N ASN A 36 25.54 -25.12 21.15
CA ASN A 36 24.20 -25.18 21.74
C ASN A 36 24.17 -24.32 23.01
N GLU A 37 23.21 -23.41 23.09
CA GLU A 37 22.97 -22.58 24.25
C GLU A 37 21.50 -22.73 24.65
N SER A 38 21.25 -23.10 25.90
CA SER A 38 19.92 -23.15 26.48
C SER A 38 19.98 -22.46 27.83
N SER A 39 19.00 -21.61 28.08
CA SER A 39 18.93 -20.78 29.28
C SER A 39 17.48 -20.49 29.59
N MET A 40 17.13 -20.47 30.88
CA MET A 40 15.81 -20.00 31.32
C MET A 40 15.64 -18.49 31.07
N HIS A 41 16.72 -17.73 31.24
CA HIS A 41 16.77 -16.29 31.04
C HIS A 41 18.12 -15.92 30.40
N ARG A 42 18.08 -15.09 29.36
CA ARG A 42 19.25 -14.55 28.70
C ARG A 42 19.07 -13.04 28.56
N GLU A 43 20.10 -12.31 28.95
CA GLU A 43 20.18 -10.87 28.76
C GLU A 43 21.53 -10.56 28.10
N VAL A 44 21.48 -9.80 27.01
CA VAL A 44 22.67 -9.35 26.29
C VAL A 44 22.69 -7.84 26.35
N ARG A 45 23.74 -7.28 26.96
CA ARG A 45 24.02 -5.85 26.96
C ARG A 45 25.39 -5.63 26.37
N ALA A 46 25.46 -4.78 25.35
CA ALA A 46 26.69 -4.37 24.72
C ALA A 46 26.52 -2.95 24.19
N ASP A 47 27.61 -2.17 24.17
CA ASP A 47 27.63 -0.86 23.50
C ASP A 47 27.57 -1.04 21.98
N THR A 48 28.06 -2.17 21.47
CA THR A 48 28.04 -2.53 20.05
C THR A 48 27.94 -4.04 19.90
N GLU A 49 27.09 -4.50 18.99
CA GLU A 49 26.97 -5.91 18.60
C GLU A 49 27.01 -6.01 17.07
N THR A 50 27.72 -7.01 16.55
CA THR A 50 27.75 -7.32 15.11
C THR A 50 27.59 -8.82 14.95
N ARG A 51 26.71 -9.24 14.04
CA ARG A 51 26.43 -10.64 13.75
C ARG A 51 26.56 -10.88 12.26
N ASN A 52 27.50 -11.74 11.88
CA ASN A 52 27.63 -12.25 10.51
C ASN A 52 27.15 -13.69 10.50
N VAL A 53 25.99 -13.94 9.90
CA VAL A 53 25.33 -15.25 9.88
C VAL A 53 24.90 -15.57 8.45
N VAL A 54 25.10 -16.82 8.01
CA VAL A 54 24.78 -17.24 6.64
C VAL A 54 23.28 -17.56 6.49
N ALA A 55 22.70 -18.28 7.45
CA ALA A 55 21.29 -18.69 7.41
C ALA A 55 20.69 -18.65 8.83
N PRO A 56 20.22 -17.48 9.30
CA PRO A 56 19.51 -17.39 10.57
C PRO A 56 18.05 -17.83 10.43
N GLU A 57 17.55 -18.55 11.44
CA GLU A 57 16.12 -18.80 11.67
C GLU A 57 15.79 -18.37 13.11
N THR A 58 14.64 -17.74 13.32
CA THR A 58 14.20 -17.32 14.66
C THR A 58 12.71 -17.54 14.80
N THR A 59 12.33 -18.31 15.81
CA THR A 59 10.94 -18.60 16.14
C THR A 59 10.62 -17.97 17.49
N ILE A 60 9.72 -16.98 17.48
CA ILE A 60 9.23 -16.33 18.70
C ILE A 60 7.81 -16.84 18.95
N GLN A 61 7.61 -17.56 20.05
CA GLN A 61 6.31 -18.18 20.38
C GLN A 61 5.32 -17.22 21.03
N ALA A 62 5.79 -16.04 21.45
CA ALA A 62 5.01 -15.03 22.13
C ALA A 62 5.28 -13.66 21.50
N THR A 63 4.93 -12.59 22.21
CA THR A 63 5.14 -11.22 21.73
C THR A 63 6.63 -10.91 21.56
N ASP A 64 6.99 -10.47 20.36
CA ASP A 64 8.27 -9.79 20.09
C ASP A 64 8.07 -8.27 20.13
N LYS A 65 8.97 -7.57 20.82
CA LYS A 65 8.98 -6.11 20.88
C LYS A 65 10.39 -5.60 20.62
N THR A 66 10.55 -4.95 19.48
CA THR A 66 11.77 -4.23 19.12
C THR A 66 11.56 -2.73 19.26
N THR A 67 12.48 -2.02 19.91
CA THR A 67 12.50 -0.55 19.99
C THR A 67 13.84 -0.04 19.50
N VAL A 68 13.83 0.68 18.38
CA VAL A 68 15.03 1.31 17.81
C VAL A 68 14.90 2.81 18.01
N LEU A 69 15.78 3.40 18.82
CA LEU A 69 15.79 4.86 19.06
C LEU A 69 16.36 5.65 17.88
N GLY A 70 17.24 5.00 17.10
CA GLY A 70 17.80 5.53 15.86
C GLY A 70 17.05 5.02 14.63
N THR A 71 17.76 4.97 13.50
CA THR A 71 17.23 4.45 12.25
C THR A 71 17.34 2.92 12.20
N SER A 72 16.25 2.25 11.80
CA SER A 72 16.27 0.84 11.39
C SER A 72 16.33 0.75 9.86
N THR A 73 17.18 -0.10 9.31
CA THR A 73 17.34 -0.28 7.85
C THR A 73 17.39 -1.77 7.53
N LEU A 74 16.62 -2.19 6.53
CA LEU A 74 16.62 -3.53 5.97
C LEU A 74 16.93 -3.46 4.48
N LEU A 75 18.02 -4.11 4.07
CA LEU A 75 18.31 -4.39 2.67
C LEU A 75 18.23 -5.90 2.48
N ALA A 76 17.29 -6.36 1.66
CA ALA A 76 17.07 -7.76 1.40
C ALA A 76 16.74 -7.97 -0.08
N GLY A 77 17.06 -9.16 -0.62
CA GLY A 77 16.68 -9.52 -1.99
C GLY A 77 15.16 -9.61 -2.17
N ALA A 78 14.45 -10.08 -1.15
CA ALA A 78 12.99 -10.09 -1.08
C ALA A 78 12.54 -9.92 0.38
N VAL A 79 11.37 -9.32 0.59
CA VAL A 79 10.72 -9.19 1.89
C VAL A 79 9.27 -9.64 1.75
N GLN A 80 8.83 -10.54 2.63
CA GLN A 80 7.43 -10.97 2.75
C GLN A 80 6.98 -10.69 4.18
N GLN A 81 5.88 -9.96 4.31
CA GLN A 81 5.26 -9.63 5.60
C GLN A 81 3.86 -10.22 5.58
N ILE A 82 3.61 -11.16 6.48
CA ILE A 82 2.35 -11.89 6.58
C ILE A 82 1.89 -11.77 8.02
N SER A 83 0.62 -11.42 8.20
CA SER A 83 -0.04 -11.34 9.49
C SER A 83 -1.41 -11.99 9.37
N ASP A 84 -1.72 -12.94 10.26
CA ASP A 84 -3.05 -13.55 10.36
C ASP A 84 -4.07 -12.60 11.01
N GLY A 85 -3.57 -11.63 11.81
CA GLY A 85 -4.35 -10.57 12.42
C GLY A 85 -4.06 -9.20 11.81
N ASP A 86 -4.39 -8.14 12.54
CA ASP A 86 -4.24 -6.77 12.07
C ASP A 86 -2.78 -6.41 11.74
N TYR A 87 -2.56 -5.80 10.57
CA TYR A 87 -1.28 -5.23 10.16
C TYR A 87 -1.39 -3.70 10.09
N SER A 88 -0.56 -3.01 10.88
CA SER A 88 -0.58 -1.55 11.00
C SER A 88 0.78 -0.95 10.72
N VAL A 89 0.82 0.08 9.85
CA VAL A 89 2.01 0.89 9.57
C VAL A 89 1.64 2.36 9.82
N ALA A 90 2.40 3.03 10.69
CA ALA A 90 2.14 4.42 11.05
C ALA A 90 3.45 5.22 11.06
N THR A 91 3.39 6.46 10.54
CA THR A 91 4.50 7.41 10.53
C THR A 91 4.02 8.76 11.07
N SER A 92 4.82 9.44 11.89
CA SER A 92 4.54 10.82 12.33
C SER A 92 4.95 11.87 11.30
N SER A 93 5.73 11.45 10.30
CA SER A 93 6.18 12.25 9.18
C SER A 93 5.80 11.55 7.88
N ASN A 94 6.67 11.56 6.87
CA ASN A 94 6.37 11.04 5.54
C ASN A 94 6.35 9.52 5.48
N PHE A 95 5.41 8.98 4.70
CA PHE A 95 5.43 7.60 4.20
C PHE A 95 5.72 7.63 2.70
N VAL A 96 6.75 6.91 2.27
CA VAL A 96 7.16 6.83 0.85
C VAL A 96 7.16 5.37 0.43
N ALA A 97 6.34 5.05 -0.57
CA ALA A 97 6.36 3.77 -1.27
C ALA A 97 6.77 4.00 -2.72
N SER A 98 7.87 3.36 -3.14
CA SER A 98 8.35 3.41 -4.52
C SER A 98 8.48 2.00 -5.06
N VAL A 99 7.86 1.75 -6.22
CA VAL A 99 7.79 0.42 -6.84
C VAL A 99 8.26 0.55 -8.28
N GLY A 100 9.31 -0.20 -8.65
CA GLY A 100 9.90 -0.12 -9.98
C GLY A 100 9.12 -0.86 -11.08
N LYS A 101 8.12 -1.66 -10.70
CA LYS A 101 7.27 -2.44 -11.61
C LYS A 101 5.80 -2.28 -11.23
N GLU A 102 5.19 -3.32 -10.66
CA GLU A 102 3.75 -3.38 -10.40
C GLU A 102 3.46 -3.31 -8.90
N ALA A 103 2.43 -2.57 -8.54
CA ALA A 103 1.87 -2.54 -7.20
C ALA A 103 0.42 -3.05 -7.25
N ASN A 104 0.14 -4.17 -6.59
CA ASN A 104 -1.18 -4.77 -6.49
C ASN A 104 -1.73 -4.59 -5.07
N VAL A 105 -2.96 -4.12 -4.96
CA VAL A 105 -3.65 -3.91 -3.69
C VAL A 105 -5.02 -4.58 -3.77
N GLU A 106 -5.19 -5.69 -3.05
CA GLU A 106 -6.45 -6.42 -2.96
C GLU A 106 -7.07 -6.19 -1.58
N VAL A 107 -8.33 -5.73 -1.56
CA VAL A 107 -9.06 -5.45 -0.34
C VAL A 107 -10.40 -6.17 -0.42
N GLY A 108 -10.59 -7.18 0.44
CA GLY A 108 -11.79 -8.02 0.39
C GLY A 108 -13.10 -7.32 0.82
N GLN A 109 -13.01 -6.13 1.42
CA GLN A 109 -14.17 -5.35 1.88
C GLN A 109 -14.05 -3.87 1.49
N LYS A 110 -13.57 -3.03 2.41
CA LYS A 110 -13.63 -1.56 2.25
C LYS A 110 -12.23 -0.95 2.28
N LEU A 111 -11.95 -0.11 1.28
CA LEU A 111 -10.80 0.79 1.27
C LEU A 111 -11.27 2.23 1.58
N ILE A 112 -10.64 2.89 2.54
CA ILE A 112 -10.90 4.30 2.89
C ILE A 112 -9.59 5.07 2.82
N GLU A 113 -9.58 6.14 2.02
CA GLU A 113 -8.45 7.07 1.94
C GLU A 113 -8.90 8.45 2.41
N LYS A 114 -8.34 8.92 3.53
CA LYS A 114 -8.60 10.27 4.06
C LYS A 114 -7.39 11.16 3.81
N ILE A 115 -7.51 12.07 2.85
CA ILE A 115 -6.43 12.95 2.41
C ILE A 115 -6.74 14.39 2.81
N GLY A 116 -5.82 15.04 3.53
CA GLY A 116 -6.05 16.39 4.07
C GLY A 116 -5.85 17.53 3.06
N LEU A 117 -5.00 17.32 2.05
CA LEU A 117 -4.67 18.33 1.05
C LEU A 117 -4.96 17.82 -0.37
N LEU A 118 -4.02 17.11 -0.98
CA LEU A 118 -4.09 16.70 -2.39
C LEU A 118 -4.03 15.18 -2.53
N LYS A 119 -5.00 14.61 -3.24
CA LYS A 119 -4.89 13.28 -3.85
C LYS A 119 -4.63 13.45 -5.34
N GLN A 120 -3.47 13.01 -5.80
CA GLN A 120 -3.10 13.05 -7.21
C GLN A 120 -2.95 11.61 -7.72
N SER A 121 -3.65 11.29 -8.80
CA SER A 121 -3.55 10.01 -9.51
C SER A 121 -3.27 10.33 -10.97
N ILE A 122 -2.08 9.93 -11.45
CA ILE A 122 -1.61 10.19 -12.81
C ILE A 122 -1.20 8.86 -13.42
N ALA A 123 -1.89 8.46 -14.48
CA ALA A 123 -1.52 7.31 -15.29
C ALA A 123 -0.86 7.76 -16.59
N GLY A 124 0.23 7.09 -16.98
CA GLY A 124 0.92 7.38 -18.25
C GLY A 124 0.18 6.91 -19.50
N ALA A 125 -0.77 5.98 -19.35
CA ALA A 125 -1.53 5.40 -20.47
C ALA A 125 -3.05 5.45 -20.24
N ARG A 126 -3.54 4.79 -19.19
CA ARG A 126 -4.97 4.69 -18.89
C ARG A 126 -5.22 4.68 -17.39
N GLN A 127 -6.26 5.39 -16.97
CA GLN A 127 -6.82 5.29 -15.63
C GLN A 127 -8.23 4.69 -15.72
N GLU A 128 -8.48 3.67 -14.92
CA GLU A 128 -9.77 2.98 -14.86
C GLU A 128 -10.40 3.18 -13.48
N ILE A 129 -11.67 3.61 -13.46
CA ILE A 129 -12.50 3.68 -12.26
C ILE A 129 -13.75 2.88 -12.58
N ILE A 130 -13.78 1.63 -12.13
CA ILE A 130 -14.83 0.66 -12.47
C ILE A 130 -15.55 0.28 -11.18
N ALA A 131 -16.85 0.59 -11.14
CA ALA A 131 -17.74 0.18 -10.07
C ALA A 131 -19.15 0.02 -10.64
N PRO A 132 -20.04 -0.75 -9.99
CA PRO A 132 -21.45 -0.77 -10.36
C PRO A 132 -22.08 0.63 -10.37
N VAL A 133 -21.64 1.49 -9.44
CA VAL A 133 -22.06 2.88 -9.31
C VAL A 133 -20.84 3.75 -8.98
N VAL A 134 -20.67 4.85 -9.70
CA VAL A 134 -19.55 5.79 -9.53
C VAL A 134 -20.06 7.14 -9.03
N TRP A 135 -19.38 7.65 -7.99
CA TRP A 135 -19.61 8.97 -7.42
C TRP A 135 -18.35 9.82 -7.51
N VAL A 136 -18.44 10.99 -8.15
CA VAL A 136 -17.32 11.95 -8.25
C VAL A 136 -17.83 13.32 -7.85
N GLY A 137 -17.38 13.85 -6.72
CA GLY A 137 -17.76 15.18 -6.25
C GLY A 137 -17.73 15.32 -4.75
N SER A 138 -18.70 16.04 -4.19
CA SER A 138 -18.84 16.26 -2.74
C SER A 138 -19.78 15.22 -2.11
N GLN A 139 -20.08 15.33 -0.81
CA GLN A 139 -21.08 14.46 -0.17
C GLN A 139 -22.50 14.71 -0.69
N GLN A 140 -22.77 15.88 -1.27
CA GLN A 140 -24.09 16.30 -1.71
C GLN A 140 -24.22 16.33 -3.24
N ILE A 141 -23.11 16.48 -3.96
CA ILE A 141 -23.11 16.69 -5.42
C ILE A 141 -22.23 15.63 -6.07
N ASN A 142 -22.84 14.79 -6.90
CA ASN A 142 -22.14 13.98 -7.88
C ASN A 142 -22.06 14.74 -9.20
N VAL A 143 -20.85 15.16 -9.58
CA VAL A 143 -20.60 15.90 -10.82
C VAL A 143 -20.96 15.07 -12.05
N MET A 144 -20.94 13.74 -11.95
CA MET A 144 -21.36 12.86 -13.06
C MET A 144 -22.85 13.02 -13.40
N THR A 145 -23.69 13.38 -12.42
CA THR A 145 -25.13 13.63 -12.62
C THR A 145 -25.38 14.78 -13.59
N LEU A 146 -24.46 15.75 -13.68
CA LEU A 146 -24.54 16.83 -14.67
C LEU A 146 -24.61 16.30 -16.11
N MET A 147 -24.00 15.15 -16.40
CA MET A 147 -24.09 14.54 -17.73
C MET A 147 -25.52 14.10 -18.06
N LEU A 148 -26.26 13.59 -17.07
CA LEU A 148 -27.66 13.20 -17.24
C LEU A 148 -28.59 14.43 -17.31
N GLU A 149 -28.35 15.43 -16.47
CA GLU A 149 -29.11 16.68 -16.50
C GLU A 149 -28.91 17.44 -17.82
N THR A 150 -27.71 17.37 -18.40
CA THR A 150 -27.44 17.93 -19.72
C THR A 150 -28.28 17.23 -20.80
N LEU A 151 -28.49 15.91 -20.70
CA LEU A 151 -29.38 15.19 -21.62
C LEU A 151 -30.85 15.64 -21.47
N ASP A 152 -31.29 15.96 -20.25
CA ASP A 152 -32.63 16.52 -20.01
C ASP A 152 -32.79 17.91 -20.64
N VAL A 153 -31.77 18.77 -20.51
CA VAL A 153 -31.77 20.10 -21.15
C VAL A 153 -31.79 19.98 -22.66
N VAL A 154 -30.99 19.08 -23.25
CA VAL A 154 -30.98 18.82 -24.70
C VAL A 154 -32.34 18.31 -25.18
N LYS A 155 -32.98 17.42 -24.42
CA LYS A 155 -34.34 16.95 -24.70
C LYS A 155 -35.34 18.11 -24.72
N ALA A 156 -35.37 18.91 -23.65
CA ALA A 156 -36.28 20.04 -23.54
C ALA A 156 -36.09 21.04 -24.68
N LEU A 157 -34.83 21.32 -25.05
CA LEU A 157 -34.51 22.17 -26.19
C LEU A 157 -35.03 21.59 -27.52
N ALA A 158 -34.82 20.29 -27.77
CA ALA A 158 -35.32 19.64 -28.97
C ALA A 158 -36.86 19.67 -29.05
N GLU A 159 -37.54 19.45 -27.93
CA GLU A 159 -39.01 19.53 -27.86
C GLU A 159 -39.51 20.96 -28.12
N GLN A 160 -38.88 21.97 -27.51
CA GLN A 160 -39.21 23.38 -27.75
C GLN A 160 -38.99 23.78 -29.21
N ILE A 161 -37.88 23.38 -29.83
CA ILE A 161 -37.63 23.66 -31.24
C ILE A 161 -38.62 22.91 -32.12
N ALA A 162 -38.97 21.66 -31.82
CA ALA A 162 -39.97 20.94 -32.63
C ALA A 162 -41.39 21.53 -32.51
N ALA A 163 -41.67 22.24 -31.41
CA ALA A 163 -42.96 22.83 -31.11
C ALA A 163 -43.05 24.33 -31.45
N HIS A 164 -41.93 25.01 -31.76
CA HIS A 164 -41.97 26.42 -32.08
C HIS A 164 -42.78 26.67 -33.36
N THR A 165 -43.35 27.85 -33.48
CA THR A 165 -44.12 28.26 -34.65
C THR A 165 -43.72 29.66 -35.09
N HIS A 166 -43.85 29.92 -36.40
CA HIS A 166 -43.80 31.28 -36.95
C HIS A 166 -45.21 31.73 -37.32
N HIS A 167 -45.44 33.04 -37.23
CA HIS A 167 -46.66 33.64 -37.72
C HIS A 167 -46.83 33.32 -39.22
N ASN A 168 -47.95 32.70 -39.58
CA ASN A 168 -48.34 32.28 -40.95
C ASN A 168 -47.56 31.12 -41.59
N THR A 169 -46.59 30.51 -40.91
CA THR A 169 -45.84 29.34 -41.45
C THR A 169 -46.09 28.05 -40.66
N GLY A 170 -46.50 28.15 -39.39
CA GLY A 170 -46.72 26.98 -38.53
C GLY A 170 -45.43 26.42 -37.93
N THR A 171 -45.43 25.14 -37.56
CA THR A 171 -44.26 24.41 -37.02
C THR A 171 -43.23 24.09 -38.11
N PRO A 172 -41.96 23.81 -37.76
CA PRO A 172 -40.97 23.35 -38.73
C PRO A 172 -41.41 22.12 -39.50
N GLU A 173 -41.11 22.08 -40.80
CA GLU A 173 -41.37 20.92 -41.67
C GLU A 173 -40.65 19.65 -41.18
N ASN A 174 -39.50 19.81 -40.52
CA ASN A 174 -38.69 18.74 -39.95
C ASN A 174 -38.96 18.49 -38.45
N ALA A 175 -40.06 18.99 -37.88
CA ALA A 175 -40.35 18.87 -36.44
C ALA A 175 -40.28 17.42 -35.91
N SER A 176 -40.74 16.44 -36.69
CA SER A 176 -40.64 15.01 -36.31
C SER A 176 -39.19 14.55 -36.15
N ALA A 177 -38.32 14.91 -37.10
CA ALA A 177 -36.89 14.60 -37.02
C ALA A 177 -36.22 15.28 -35.81
N ILE A 178 -36.65 16.50 -35.47
CA ILE A 178 -36.16 17.22 -34.29
C ILE A 178 -36.60 16.50 -33.00
N ARG A 179 -37.87 16.08 -32.88
CA ARG A 179 -38.34 15.28 -31.72
C ARG A 179 -37.59 13.96 -31.57
N ASN A 180 -37.15 13.35 -32.66
CA ASN A 180 -36.32 12.15 -32.57
C ASN A 180 -35.00 12.38 -31.82
N THR A 181 -34.47 13.61 -31.78
CA THR A 181 -33.31 13.97 -30.94
C THR A 181 -33.65 13.95 -29.44
N ALA A 182 -34.87 14.35 -29.07
CA ALA A 182 -35.37 14.24 -27.70
C ALA A 182 -35.40 12.78 -27.24
N TYR A 183 -35.95 11.88 -28.07
CA TYR A 183 -35.99 10.44 -27.78
C TYR A 183 -34.60 9.79 -27.69
N LYS A 184 -33.65 10.22 -28.53
CA LYS A 184 -32.25 9.76 -28.43
C LYS A 184 -31.64 10.16 -27.08
N SER A 185 -31.92 11.36 -26.60
CA SER A 185 -31.42 11.85 -25.30
C SER A 185 -31.98 11.03 -24.14
N ASP A 186 -33.29 10.71 -24.16
CA ASP A 186 -33.91 9.78 -23.19
C ASP A 186 -33.21 8.42 -23.20
N GLY A 187 -32.97 7.83 -24.37
CA GLY A 187 -32.31 6.54 -24.49
C GLY A 187 -30.87 6.52 -23.94
N LEU A 188 -30.11 7.60 -24.16
CA LEU A 188 -28.77 7.75 -23.57
C LEU A 188 -28.84 7.89 -22.05
N LYS A 189 -29.80 8.67 -21.55
CA LYS A 189 -30.01 8.84 -20.10
C LYS A 189 -30.29 7.50 -19.44
N GLN A 190 -31.20 6.71 -20.01
CA GLN A 190 -31.53 5.36 -19.53
C GLN A 190 -30.32 4.41 -19.56
N LYS A 191 -29.46 4.54 -20.58
CA LYS A 191 -28.26 3.71 -20.72
C LYS A 191 -27.22 4.01 -19.63
N TYR A 192 -27.03 5.29 -19.27
CA TYR A 192 -25.94 5.70 -18.38
C TYR A 192 -26.34 5.95 -16.93
N SER A 193 -27.62 6.19 -16.63
CA SER A 193 -28.07 6.41 -15.25
C SER A 193 -27.73 5.28 -14.27
N PRO A 194 -27.67 3.98 -14.64
CA PRO A 194 -27.40 2.93 -13.66
C PRO A 194 -26.00 2.97 -13.04
N VAL A 195 -25.02 3.62 -13.69
CA VAL A 195 -23.63 3.67 -13.23
C VAL A 195 -23.25 4.99 -12.57
N ILE A 196 -24.16 5.96 -12.51
CA ILE A 196 -23.97 7.26 -11.89
C ILE A 196 -24.70 7.28 -10.56
N GLY A 197 -23.96 7.49 -9.47
CA GLY A 197 -24.49 7.49 -8.10
C GLY A 197 -25.23 8.73 -7.68
#